data_AF-A0A090MPL2-F1
#
_entry.id   AF-A0A090MPL2-F1
#
_cell.length_a   1.000
_cell.length_b   1.000
_cell.length_c   1.000
_cell.angle_alpha   90.00
_cell.angle_beta   90.00
_cell.angle_gamma   90.00
#
_symmetry.space_group_name_H-M   'P 1'
#
loop_
_entity.id
_entity.type
_entity.pdbx_description
1 polymer ?
#
loop_
_entity_poly.entity_id
_entity_poly.type
_entity_poly.pdbx_seq_one_letter_code
_entity_poly.pdbx_strand_id
1 'polypeptide(L)'
;MQGGKIEFDRCIATPDMMPLVGRLGKVLGPRGMMPNPKIGTVTMDVAAAVKGAKGGSVEFRVEKAGIVQAGVGKASFSEEKLVQNIKALADAVAKAKPAGAKGTYIQRVAVSSTMGPGVKVEPGSLNS
;
A
#
# COMPACT_ATOMS: atom_id res chain seq x y z
N MET A 1 20.04 17.23 5.61
CA MET A 1 19.02 17.45 4.55
C MET A 1 18.21 18.74 4.80
N GLN A 2 18.88 19.89 4.94
CA GLN A 2 18.24 21.22 5.05
C GLN A 2 18.24 22.00 3.72
N GLY A 3 18.68 21.36 2.61
CA GLY A 3 19.02 22.03 1.34
C GLY A 3 18.38 21.42 0.08
N GLY A 4 17.13 20.98 0.13
CA GLY A 4 16.28 20.89 -1.07
C GLY A 4 16.51 19.75 -2.08
N LYS A 5 17.55 18.91 -1.97
CA LYS A 5 17.70 17.71 -2.83
C LYS A 5 17.14 16.46 -2.14
N ILE A 6 16.04 15.93 -2.69
CA ILE A 6 15.46 14.64 -2.32
C ILE A 6 15.45 13.78 -3.59
N GLU A 7 16.34 12.79 -3.63
CA GLU A 7 16.52 11.82 -4.72
C GLU A 7 16.15 10.41 -4.25
N PHE A 8 15.14 10.29 -3.40
CA PHE A 8 14.67 9.00 -2.90
C PHE A 8 13.15 8.94 -2.90
N ASP A 9 12.61 7.76 -3.22
CA ASP A 9 11.16 7.52 -3.30
C ASP A 9 10.56 7.02 -1.98
N ARG A 10 11.39 6.54 -1.05
CA ARG A 10 10.96 5.98 0.24
C ARG A 10 11.92 6.34 1.36
N CYS A 11 11.36 6.77 2.50
CA CYS A 11 12.11 7.02 3.74
C CYS A 11 11.81 5.90 4.74
N ILE A 12 12.86 5.30 5.30
CA ILE A 12 12.79 4.32 6.39
C ILE A 12 13.57 4.93 7.56
N ALA A 13 12.99 4.87 8.76
CA ALA A 13 13.60 5.44 9.96
C ALA A 13 13.56 4.45 11.11
N THR A 14 14.51 4.58 12.03
CA THR A 14 14.46 3.90 13.33
C THR A 14 13.71 4.79 14.34
N PRO A 15 13.04 4.23 15.36
CA PRO A 15 12.24 4.99 16.33
C PRO A 15 13.00 6.11 17.05
N ASP A 16 14.29 5.91 17.31
CA ASP A 16 15.21 6.87 17.93
C ASP A 16 15.46 8.12 17.07
N MET A 17 15.37 8.00 15.74
CA MET A 17 15.56 9.12 14.80
C MET A 17 14.27 9.89 14.48
N MET A 18 13.10 9.39 14.90
CA MET A 18 11.80 10.03 14.62
C MET A 18 11.65 11.47 15.11
N PRO A 19 12.22 11.90 16.26
CA PRO A 19 12.17 13.31 16.69
C PRO A 19 12.86 14.27 15.71
N LEU A 20 13.91 13.81 15.04
CA LEU A 20 14.63 14.58 14.01
C LEU A 20 13.88 14.55 12.67
N VAL A 21 13.37 13.38 12.27
CA VAL A 21 12.57 13.22 11.04
C VAL A 21 11.25 13.99 11.12
N GLY A 22 10.64 14.10 12.30
CA GLY A 22 9.45 14.91 12.54
C GLY A 22 9.65 16.40 12.21
N ARG A 23 10.86 16.94 12.40
CA ARG A 23 11.20 18.32 11.99
C ARG A 23 11.20 18.50 10.47
N LEU A 24 11.42 17.42 9.71
CA LEU A 24 11.33 17.38 8.24
C LEU A 24 9.92 17.12 7.73
N GLY A 25 8.92 16.98 8.62
CA GLY A 25 7.53 16.70 8.27
C GLY A 25 6.90 17.70 7.31
N LYS A 26 7.33 18.98 7.34
CA LYS A 26 6.86 20.00 6.36
C LYS A 26 7.24 19.66 4.92
N VAL A 27 8.33 18.93 4.70
CA VAL A 27 8.84 18.55 3.37
C VAL A 27 8.40 17.13 3.00
N LEU A 28 8.48 16.19 3.95
CA LEU A 28 8.16 14.77 3.71
C LEU A 28 6.65 14.48 3.74
N GLY A 29 5.88 15.25 4.50
CA GLY A 29 4.43 15.05 4.69
C GLY A 29 3.61 15.22 3.39
N PRO A 30 3.69 16.36 2.69
CA PRO A 30 2.92 16.60 1.46
C PRO A 30 3.24 15.61 0.34
N ARG A 31 4.42 14.98 0.37
CA ARG A 31 4.88 14.01 -0.62
C ARG A 31 4.60 12.56 -0.24
N GLY A 32 3.95 12.32 0.91
CA GLY A 32 3.64 10.96 1.37
C GLY A 32 4.87 10.12 1.75
N MET A 33 6.04 10.72 1.89
CA MET A 33 7.30 10.05 2.16
C MET A 33 7.66 9.99 3.65
N MET A 34 6.74 10.42 4.52
CA MET A 34 6.95 10.39 5.96
C MET A 34 6.93 8.94 6.47
N PRO A 35 7.98 8.46 7.17
CA PRO A 35 7.99 7.12 7.72
C PRO A 35 6.91 6.97 8.80
N ASN A 36 6.23 5.83 8.82
CA ASN A 36 5.08 5.58 9.68
C ASN A 36 5.19 4.17 10.30
N PRO A 37 5.06 4.02 11.64
CA PRO A 37 5.09 2.72 12.30
C PRO A 37 4.03 1.75 11.81
N LYS A 38 2.85 2.25 11.40
CA LYS A 38 1.73 1.41 10.94
C LYS A 38 2.04 0.65 9.64
N ILE A 39 2.97 1.17 8.84
CA ILE A 39 3.38 0.56 7.56
C ILE A 39 4.75 -0.14 7.69
N GLY A 40 5.29 -0.25 8.90
CA GLY A 40 6.58 -0.91 9.15
C GLY A 40 7.80 -0.15 8.62
N THR A 41 7.65 1.08 8.13
CA THR A 41 8.79 1.94 7.72
C THR A 41 9.45 2.64 8.91
N VAL A 42 8.88 2.47 10.11
CA VAL A 42 9.56 2.75 11.37
C VAL A 42 9.79 1.44 12.10
N THR A 43 11.03 0.94 12.07
CA THR A 43 11.40 -0.34 12.68
C THR A 43 12.86 -0.33 13.12
N MET A 44 13.21 -1.20 14.08
CA MET A 44 14.61 -1.46 14.44
C MET A 44 15.29 -2.36 13.39
N ASP A 45 14.53 -3.15 12.63
CA ASP A 45 15.05 -4.00 11.56
C ASP A 45 15.00 -3.29 10.21
N VAL A 46 15.99 -2.42 10.00
CA VAL A 46 16.13 -1.63 8.77
C VAL A 46 16.38 -2.53 7.55
N ALA A 47 17.07 -3.66 7.72
CA ALA A 47 17.41 -4.56 6.62
C ALA A 47 16.17 -5.21 6.02
N ALA A 48 15.28 -5.73 6.88
CA ALA A 48 14.00 -6.28 6.43
C ALA A 48 13.11 -5.21 5.79
N ALA A 49 13.06 -4.01 6.37
CA ALA A 49 12.28 -2.90 5.81
C ALA A 49 12.78 -2.46 4.44
N VAL A 50 14.10 -2.40 4.21
CA VAL A 50 14.67 -2.08 2.89
C VAL A 50 14.34 -3.17 1.88
N LYS A 51 14.44 -4.44 2.27
CA LYS A 51 14.10 -5.57 1.38
C LYS A 51 12.62 -5.56 0.99
N GLY A 52 11.72 -5.34 1.96
CA GLY A 52 10.29 -5.18 1.70
C GLY A 52 10.01 -3.97 0.81
N ALA A 53 10.64 -2.83 1.11
CA ALA A 53 10.47 -1.61 0.33
C ALA A 53 10.87 -1.76 -1.14
N LYS A 54 11.99 -2.47 -1.41
CA LYS A 54 12.45 -2.80 -2.77
C LYS A 54 11.60 -3.87 -3.45
N GLY A 55 10.93 -4.73 -2.67
CA GLY A 55 10.02 -5.77 -3.17
C GLY A 55 8.72 -5.25 -3.78
N GLY A 56 8.51 -3.93 -3.81
CA GLY A 56 7.33 -3.34 -4.46
C GLY A 56 6.05 -3.46 -3.63
N SER A 57 6.15 -3.38 -2.29
CA SER A 57 4.98 -3.42 -1.41
C SER A 57 3.96 -2.34 -1.81
N VAL A 58 2.80 -2.79 -2.28
CA VAL A 58 1.65 -1.94 -2.60
C VAL A 58 0.91 -1.64 -1.31
N GLU A 59 0.80 -0.36 -0.98
CA GLU A 59 0.01 0.11 0.14
C GLU A 59 -1.45 0.23 -0.30
N PHE A 60 -2.35 -0.36 0.49
CA PHE A 60 -3.78 -0.13 0.34
C PHE A 60 -4.28 0.66 1.55
N ARG A 61 -5.07 1.70 1.28
CA ARG A 61 -5.70 2.53 2.32
C ARG A 61 -7.20 2.28 2.29
N VAL A 62 -7.78 2.14 3.47
CA VAL A 62 -9.23 2.13 3.66
C VAL A 62 -9.72 3.57 3.72
N GLU A 63 -10.65 3.93 2.85
CA GLU A 63 -11.36 5.21 2.90
C GLU A 63 -12.45 5.19 3.99
N LYS A 64 -12.92 6.38 4.39
CA LYS A 64 -13.96 6.53 5.42
C LYS A 64 -15.27 5.79 5.08
N ALA A 65 -15.54 5.58 3.79
CA ALA A 65 -16.68 4.82 3.28
C ALA A 65 -16.48 3.29 3.34
N GLY A 66 -15.36 2.80 3.88
CA GLY A 66 -15.05 1.36 3.92
C GLY A 66 -14.56 0.79 2.58
N ILE A 67 -14.16 1.65 1.65
CA ILE A 67 -13.66 1.26 0.33
C ILE A 67 -12.13 1.12 0.41
N VAL A 68 -11.59 0.02 -0.11
CA VAL A 68 -10.15 -0.19 -0.26
C VAL A 68 -9.77 0.13 -1.70
N GLN A 69 -8.84 1.07 -1.88
CA GLN A 69 -8.23 1.37 -3.17
C GLN A 69 -6.74 1.00 -3.12
N ALA A 70 -6.29 0.23 -4.11
CA ALA A 70 -4.89 -0.14 -4.25
C ALA A 70 -4.49 -0.26 -5.72
N GLY A 71 -3.31 0.24 -6.07
CA GLY A 71 -2.75 0.09 -7.41
C GLY A 71 -2.13 -1.29 -7.59
N VAL A 72 -2.77 -2.17 -8.37
CA VAL A 72 -2.30 -3.55 -8.60
C VAL A 72 -1.20 -3.67 -9.67
N GLY A 73 -0.92 -2.60 -10.42
CA GLY A 73 0.13 -2.60 -11.44
C GLY A 73 -0.02 -1.47 -12.45
N LYS A 74 0.80 -1.53 -13.51
CA LYS A 74 0.69 -0.66 -14.68
C LYS A 74 0.15 -1.46 -15.87
N ALA A 75 -0.46 -0.79 -16.83
CA ALA A 75 -0.92 -1.41 -18.09
C ALA A 75 0.21 -2.07 -18.89
N SER A 76 1.47 -1.69 -18.64
CA SER A 76 2.66 -2.30 -19.25
C SER A 76 3.05 -3.67 -18.65
N PHE A 77 2.37 -4.15 -17.60
CA PHE A 77 2.65 -5.45 -17.01
C PHE A 77 1.99 -6.58 -17.82
N SER A 78 2.58 -7.78 -17.77
CA SER A 78 1.94 -8.96 -18.35
C SER A 78 0.64 -9.30 -17.62
N GLU A 79 -0.31 -9.87 -18.36
CA GLU A 79 -1.61 -10.26 -17.83
C GLU A 79 -1.48 -11.19 -16.61
N GLU A 80 -0.58 -12.17 -16.67
CA GLU A 80 -0.29 -13.09 -15.57
C GLU A 80 0.12 -12.36 -14.27
N LYS A 81 0.96 -11.34 -14.38
CA LYS A 81 1.40 -10.54 -13.22
C LYS A 81 0.26 -9.70 -12.66
N LEU A 82 -0.59 -9.15 -13.53
CA LEU A 82 -1.78 -8.40 -13.08
C LEU A 82 -2.74 -9.31 -12.33
N VAL A 83 -3.01 -10.51 -12.84
CA VAL A 83 -3.87 -11.51 -12.18
C VAL A 83 -3.28 -11.92 -10.83
N GLN A 84 -1.98 -12.23 -10.77
CA GLN A 84 -1.31 -12.59 -9.52
C GLN A 84 -1.38 -11.45 -8.49
N ASN A 85 -1.16 -10.20 -8.90
CA ASN A 85 -1.23 -9.05 -8.00
C ASN A 85 -2.65 -8.81 -7.48
N ILE A 86 -3.67 -8.97 -8.33
CA ILE A 86 -5.07 -8.83 -7.92
C ILE A 86 -5.45 -9.92 -6.90
N LYS A 87 -5.06 -11.17 -7.14
CA LYS A 87 -5.29 -12.28 -6.19
C LYS A 87 -4.58 -12.03 -4.86
N ALA A 88 -3.30 -11.66 -4.90
CA ALA A 88 -2.52 -11.36 -3.70
C ALA A 88 -3.14 -10.21 -2.88
N LEU A 89 -3.70 -9.19 -3.55
CA LEU A 89 -4.42 -8.11 -2.88
C LEU A 89 -5.72 -8.61 -2.23
N ALA A 90 -6.52 -9.42 -2.95
CA ALA A 90 -7.76 -9.98 -2.43
C ALA A 90 -7.49 -10.86 -1.19
N ASP A 91 -6.45 -11.69 -1.23
CA ASP A 91 -6.01 -12.52 -0.10
C ASP A 91 -5.56 -11.68 1.09
N ALA A 92 -4.78 -10.62 0.84
CA ALA A 92 -4.32 -9.71 1.88
C ALA A 92 -5.51 -8.98 2.55
N VAL A 93 -6.49 -8.55 1.76
CA VAL A 93 -7.72 -7.93 2.28
C VAL A 93 -8.52 -8.94 3.08
N ALA A 94 -8.73 -10.16 2.59
CA ALA A 94 -9.45 -11.20 3.31
C ALA A 94 -8.78 -11.53 4.66
N LYS A 95 -7.45 -11.59 4.73
CA LYS A 95 -6.68 -11.77 5.97
C LYS A 95 -6.75 -10.57 6.91
N ALA A 96 -6.90 -9.37 6.36
CA ALA A 96 -7.08 -8.14 7.14
C ALA A 96 -8.51 -7.98 7.72
N LYS A 97 -9.40 -8.97 7.55
CA LYS A 97 -10.73 -8.97 8.12
C LYS A 97 -10.67 -8.83 9.66
N PRO A 98 -11.23 -7.76 10.24
CA PRO A 98 -11.27 -7.60 11.69
C PRO A 98 -12.24 -8.61 12.31
N ALA A 99 -11.94 -9.07 13.53
CA ALA A 99 -12.75 -10.08 14.24
C ALA A 99 -14.22 -9.68 14.45
N GLY A 100 -14.52 -8.37 14.45
CA GLY A 100 -15.89 -7.84 14.57
C GLY A 100 -16.69 -7.81 13.26
N ALA A 101 -16.08 -8.11 12.11
CA ALA A 101 -16.78 -8.05 10.82
C ALA A 101 -17.68 -9.28 10.62
N LYS A 102 -19.00 -9.05 10.62
CA LYS A 102 -20.03 -10.07 10.35
C LYS A 102 -20.40 -10.12 8.86
N GLY A 103 -20.70 -11.32 8.36
CA GLY A 103 -21.13 -11.53 6.97
C GLY A 103 -19.99 -11.52 5.94
N THR A 104 -20.37 -11.30 4.67
CA THR A 104 -19.45 -11.26 3.52
C THR A 104 -18.58 -10.01 3.59
N TYR A 105 -17.27 -10.21 3.78
CA TYR A 105 -16.32 -9.12 3.98
C TYR A 105 -16.03 -8.33 2.69
N ILE A 106 -15.93 -9.01 1.55
CA ILE A 106 -15.72 -8.40 0.24
C ILE A 106 -17.05 -8.43 -0.51
N GLN A 107 -17.73 -7.29 -0.64
CA GLN A 107 -19.04 -7.21 -1.28
C GLN A 107 -18.98 -7.01 -2.80
N ARG A 108 -18.01 -6.22 -3.27
CA ARG A 108 -17.87 -5.89 -4.68
C ARG A 108 -16.40 -5.64 -5.00
N VAL A 109 -15.97 -6.14 -6.15
CA VAL A 109 -14.66 -5.83 -6.72
C VAL A 109 -14.88 -5.15 -8.07
N ALA A 110 -14.15 -4.06 -8.30
CA ALA A 110 -14.15 -3.35 -9.57
C ALA A 110 -12.71 -3.04 -9.95
N VAL A 111 -12.33 -3.34 -11.18
CA VAL A 111 -11.02 -3.05 -11.75
C VAL A 111 -11.18 -1.93 -12.75
N SER A 112 -10.38 -0.88 -12.61
CA SER A 112 -10.40 0.27 -13.50
C SER A 112 -8.98 0.68 -13.85
N SER A 113 -8.78 1.20 -15.06
CA SER A 113 -7.57 1.97 -15.37
C SER A 113 -7.74 3.41 -14.91
N THR A 114 -6.64 4.18 -14.88
CA THR A 114 -6.63 5.57 -14.38
C THR A 114 -7.63 6.48 -15.08
N MET A 115 -7.90 6.23 -16.36
CA MET A 115 -8.79 7.06 -17.21
C MET A 115 -9.90 6.25 -17.89
N GLY A 116 -10.09 4.98 -17.51
CA GLY A 116 -11.03 4.07 -18.17
C GLY A 116 -12.28 3.78 -17.34
N PRO A 117 -13.29 3.16 -17.95
CA PRO A 117 -14.46 2.68 -17.23
C PRO A 117 -14.07 1.50 -16.31
N GLY A 118 -14.69 1.45 -15.13
CA GLY A 118 -14.50 0.36 -14.18
C GLY A 118 -15.32 -0.87 -14.56
N VAL A 119 -14.65 -2.03 -14.66
CA VAL A 119 -15.27 -3.32 -14.91
C VAL A 119 -15.49 -4.03 -13.58
N LYS A 120 -16.73 -4.46 -13.31
CA LYS A 120 -17.04 -5.25 -12.11
C LYS A 120 -16.54 -6.67 -12.30
N VAL A 121 -15.85 -7.18 -11.29
CA VAL A 121 -15.34 -8.54 -11.26
C VAL A 121 -16.06 -9.28 -10.14
N GLU A 122 -16.35 -10.55 -10.39
CA GLU A 122 -16.98 -11.40 -9.39
C GLU A 122 -16.00 -11.70 -8.25
N PRO A 123 -16.33 -11.41 -6.98
CA PRO A 123 -15.42 -11.68 -5.87
C PRO A 123 -15.09 -13.16 -5.70
N GLY A 124 -16.00 -14.05 -6.11
CA GLY A 124 -15.84 -15.51 -6.00
C GLY A 124 -14.74 -16.09 -6.90
N SER A 125 -14.43 -15.44 -8.02
CA SER A 125 -13.39 -15.91 -8.95
C SER A 125 -11.96 -15.56 -8.51
N LEU A 126 -11.82 -14.76 -7.44
CA LEU A 126 -10.54 -14.38 -6.86
C LEU A 126 -10.03 -15.35 -5.79
N ASN A 127 -10.91 -16.22 -5.27
CA ASN A 127 -10.56 -17.27 -4.33
C ASN A 127 -10.25 -18.56 -5.09
N SER A 128 -8.97 -18.92 -5.23
CA SER A 128 -8.52 -20.27 -5.61
C SER A 128 -7.13 -20.51 -5.04
#